data_AF-A0A5K1K4R5-F1
#
_entry.id   AF-A0A5K1K4R5-F1
#
_cell.length_a   1.000
_cell.length_b   1.000
_cell.length_c   1.000
_cell.angle_alpha   90.00
_cell.angle_beta   90.00
_cell.angle_gamma   90.00
#
_symmetry.space_group_name_H-M   'P 1'
#
loop_
_entity.id
_entity.type
_entity.pdbx_description
1 polymer ?
#
loop_
_entity_poly.entity_id
_entity_poly.type
_entity_poly.pdbx_seq_one_letter_code
_entity_poly.pdbx_strand_id
1 'polypeptide(L)'
;MKLDERRAYDDALAALRALRDNCSAAIDVLQQPSTAPPASILASHSRPALSALHKDFQSLLTLVYASTTKLTLVLRPSEAVPSAAPGPIKDLGTSITSLATCATLFFIYGTTLASDATLLAKDVIEAVRSLTSMFVEDGGYDYLVRTATVHEKIEKARSELPADNISAIRKRWKADNGMLEDSLQEVSDMVEDNDEGEHDLDTDNLDDEWDELGFGSAKKLSEVELERIKK
;
A
#
# COMPACT_ATOMS: atom_id res chain seq x y z
N MET A 1 5.23 -0.46 -39.35
CA MET A 1 5.83 0.43 -38.33
C MET A 1 7.08 1.04 -38.92
N LYS A 2 7.18 2.37 -38.99
CA LYS A 2 8.35 3.06 -39.55
C LYS A 2 9.56 2.85 -38.61
N LEU A 3 10.78 2.83 -39.15
CA LEU A 3 12.01 2.63 -38.37
C LEU A 3 12.11 3.59 -37.16
N ASP A 4 11.69 4.84 -37.33
CA ASP A 4 11.70 5.86 -36.27
C ASP A 4 10.67 5.59 -35.16
N GLU A 5 9.49 5.06 -35.51
CA GLU A 5 8.46 4.67 -34.53
C GLU A 5 8.92 3.49 -33.68
N ARG A 6 9.63 2.53 -34.31
CA ARG A 6 10.20 1.38 -33.60
C ARG A 6 11.24 1.82 -32.58
N ARG A 7 12.15 2.71 -32.99
CA ARG A 7 13.17 3.27 -32.12
C ARG A 7 12.55 4.03 -30.93
N ALA A 8 11.56 4.88 -31.20
CA ALA A 8 10.87 5.62 -30.14
C ALA A 8 10.16 4.70 -29.13
N TYR A 9 9.60 3.58 -29.59
CA TYR A 9 9.00 2.57 -28.73
C TYR A 9 10.04 1.84 -27.87
N ASP A 10 11.16 1.43 -28.47
CA ASP A 10 12.25 0.77 -27.74
C ASP A 10 12.86 1.70 -26.67
N ASP A 11 13.02 2.98 -27.00
CA ASP A 11 13.50 4.01 -26.06
C ASP A 11 12.50 4.22 -24.90
N ALA A 12 11.20 4.27 -25.19
CA ALA A 12 10.15 4.38 -24.18
C ALA A 12 10.12 3.15 -23.25
N LEU A 13 10.25 1.94 -23.79
CA LEU A 13 10.34 0.71 -23.00
C LEU A 13 11.59 0.68 -22.12
N ALA A 14 12.74 1.11 -22.63
CA ALA A 14 13.96 1.23 -21.83
C ALA A 14 13.79 2.22 -20.67
N ALA A 15 13.15 3.37 -20.93
CA ALA A 15 12.87 4.37 -19.91
C ALA A 15 11.87 3.86 -18.85
N LEU A 16 10.84 3.10 -19.25
CA LEU A 16 9.91 2.47 -18.31
C LEU A 16 10.60 1.43 -17.41
N ARG A 17 11.51 0.62 -17.95
CA ARG A 17 12.31 -0.33 -17.14
C ARG A 17 13.15 0.41 -16.10
N ALA A 18 13.83 1.49 -16.52
CA ALA A 18 14.58 2.32 -15.59
C ALA A 18 13.69 2.95 -14.49
N LEU A 19 12.47 3.39 -14.84
CA LEU A 19 11.51 3.89 -13.86
C LEU A 19 11.04 2.79 -12.89
N ARG A 20 10.74 1.59 -13.39
CA ARG A 20 10.39 0.43 -12.57
C ARG A 20 11.49 0.10 -11.57
N ASP A 21 12.74 0.09 -12.02
CA ASP A 21 13.90 -0.20 -11.19
C ASP A 21 14.13 0.92 -10.16
N ASN A 22 13.91 2.18 -10.53
CA ASN A 22 13.90 3.32 -9.60
C ASN A 22 12.81 3.20 -8.52
N CYS A 23 11.61 2.70 -8.88
CA CYS A 23 10.56 2.44 -7.91
C CYS A 23 10.97 1.35 -6.92
N SER A 24 11.57 0.25 -7.39
CA SER A 24 12.09 -0.80 -6.52
C SER A 24 13.17 -0.26 -5.57
N ALA A 25 14.14 0.49 -6.08
CA ALA A 25 15.17 1.10 -5.24
C ALA A 25 14.58 2.08 -4.21
N ALA A 26 13.57 2.86 -4.58
CA ALA A 26 12.87 3.76 -3.67
C ALA A 26 12.11 2.99 -2.56
N ILE A 27 11.48 1.86 -2.89
CA ILE A 27 10.85 0.97 -1.91
C ILE A 27 11.88 0.41 -0.94
N ASP A 28 13.03 -0.05 -1.45
CA ASP A 28 14.11 -0.59 -0.62
C ASP A 28 14.60 0.46 0.38
N VAL A 29 14.78 1.72 -0.06
CA VAL A 29 15.14 2.85 0.82
C VAL A 29 14.10 3.07 1.92
N LEU A 30 12.81 3.00 1.58
CA LEU A 30 11.72 3.16 2.55
C LEU A 30 11.64 2.02 3.57
N GLN A 31 12.16 0.84 3.25
CA GLN A 31 12.19 -0.31 4.16
C GLN A 31 13.40 -0.32 5.09
N GLN A 32 14.42 0.48 4.82
CA GLN A 32 15.58 0.55 5.70
C GLN A 32 15.17 1.16 7.05
N PRO A 33 15.65 0.59 8.18
CA PRO A 33 15.44 1.20 9.49
C PRO A 33 15.96 2.63 9.46
N SER A 34 15.14 3.60 9.89
CA SER A 34 15.59 4.99 10.02
C SER A 34 16.78 5.03 10.96
N THR A 35 17.96 5.22 10.40
CA THR A 35 19.17 5.51 11.16
C THR A 35 19.03 6.89 11.78
N ALA A 36 19.55 7.05 13.00
CA ALA A 36 19.45 8.31 13.73
C ALA A 36 19.92 9.49 12.85
N PRO A 37 19.20 10.62 12.85
CA PRO A 37 19.59 11.78 12.06
C PRO A 37 21.03 12.18 12.35
N PRO A 38 21.82 12.58 11.35
CA PRO A 38 23.07 13.28 11.62
C PRO A 38 22.76 14.50 12.51
N ALA A 39 23.57 14.71 13.55
CA ALA A 39 23.38 15.76 14.55
C ALA A 39 23.12 17.16 13.94
N SER A 40 23.59 17.40 12.72
CA SER A 40 23.38 18.63 11.93
C SER A 40 21.92 18.93 11.56
N ILE A 41 21.02 17.94 11.49
CA ILE A 41 19.57 18.14 11.21
C ILE A 41 18.80 18.45 12.50
N LEU A 42 19.34 18.05 13.64
CA LEU A 42 18.75 18.31 14.96
C LEU A 42 19.06 19.73 15.48
N ALA A 43 19.99 20.44 14.85
CA ALA A 43 20.19 21.86 15.11
C ALA A 43 18.90 22.61 14.71
N SER A 44 18.29 23.31 15.66
CA SER A 44 16.96 23.93 15.53
C SER A 44 16.81 24.92 14.35
N HIS A 45 17.91 25.30 13.70
CA HIS A 45 17.94 26.27 12.59
C HIS A 45 17.91 25.61 11.20
N SER A 46 18.06 24.29 11.10
CA SER A 46 18.05 23.52 9.84
C SER A 46 16.88 22.55 9.70
N ARG A 47 16.03 22.44 10.72
CA ARG A 47 14.86 21.56 10.71
C ARG A 47 13.73 22.18 9.89
N PRO A 48 13.15 21.48 8.89
CA PRO A 48 11.98 21.97 8.18
C PRO A 48 10.79 22.16 9.13
N ALA A 49 9.77 22.92 8.73
CA ALA A 49 8.50 22.92 9.47
C ALA A 49 7.70 21.66 9.10
N LEU A 50 7.03 21.02 10.06
CA LEU A 50 6.18 19.85 9.78
C LEU A 50 5.12 20.17 8.71
N SER A 51 4.51 21.35 8.79
CA SER A 51 3.54 21.82 7.80
C SER A 51 4.13 22.01 6.40
N ALA A 52 5.42 22.33 6.28
CA ALA A 52 6.11 22.38 5.00
C ALA A 52 6.27 20.95 4.45
N LEU A 53 6.70 20.01 5.28
CA LEU A 53 6.86 18.61 4.88
C LEU A 53 5.54 17.97 4.43
N HIS A 54 4.43 18.26 5.11
CA HIS A 54 3.10 17.85 4.68
C HIS A 54 2.72 18.41 3.30
N LYS A 55 2.98 19.71 3.08
CA LYS A 55 2.70 20.35 1.78
C LYS A 55 3.57 19.78 0.67
N ASP A 56 4.83 19.50 0.96
CA ASP A 56 5.76 18.89 0.00
C ASP A 56 5.27 17.49 -0.35
N PHE A 57 4.91 16.67 0.64
CA PHE A 57 4.33 15.33 0.43
C PHE A 57 3.08 15.39 -0.46
N GLN A 58 2.11 16.27 -0.14
CA GLN A 58 0.89 16.45 -0.93
C GLN A 58 1.17 16.96 -2.36
N SER A 59 2.14 17.85 -2.52
CA SER A 59 2.56 18.38 -3.82
C SER A 59 3.18 17.28 -4.67
N LEU A 60 4.04 16.46 -4.09
CA LEU A 60 4.66 15.31 -4.74
C LEU A 60 3.62 14.28 -5.18
N LEU A 61 2.64 13.95 -4.32
CA LEU A 61 1.51 13.10 -4.70
C LEU A 61 0.73 13.65 -5.91
N THR A 62 0.58 14.98 -6.00
CA THR A 62 -0.07 15.64 -7.14
C THR A 62 0.75 15.56 -8.41
N LEU A 63 2.08 15.68 -8.31
CA LEU A 63 2.99 15.51 -9.45
C LEU A 63 3.00 14.07 -9.95
N VAL A 64 2.97 13.08 -9.04
CA VAL A 64 2.84 11.65 -9.40
C VAL A 64 1.52 11.43 -10.12
N TYR A 65 0.39 11.89 -9.59
CA TYR A 65 -0.93 11.77 -10.22
C TYR A 65 -0.93 12.32 -11.66
N ALA A 66 -0.47 13.57 -11.83
CA ALA A 66 -0.48 14.23 -13.13
C ALA A 66 0.46 13.54 -14.12
N SER A 67 1.64 13.09 -13.68
CA SER A 67 2.61 12.41 -14.53
C SER A 67 2.13 11.01 -14.91
N THR A 68 1.49 10.28 -14.00
CA THR A 68 0.81 9.00 -14.27
C THR A 68 -0.29 9.18 -15.32
N THR A 69 -1.15 10.18 -15.18
CA THR A 69 -2.20 10.47 -16.18
C THR A 69 -1.60 10.74 -17.55
N LYS A 70 -0.57 11.61 -17.63
CA LYS A 70 0.12 11.91 -18.90
C LYS A 70 0.75 10.66 -19.51
N LEU A 71 1.43 9.85 -18.70
CA LEU A 71 2.06 8.61 -19.14
C LEU A 71 1.02 7.66 -19.76
N THR A 72 -0.08 7.45 -19.06
CA THR A 72 -1.20 6.62 -19.51
C THR A 72 -1.82 7.11 -20.82
N LEU A 73 -2.01 8.42 -20.97
CA LEU A 73 -2.54 9.00 -22.21
C LEU A 73 -1.59 8.83 -23.39
N VAL A 74 -0.29 8.91 -23.16
CA VAL A 74 0.73 8.79 -24.20
C VAL A 74 0.98 7.33 -24.60
N LEU A 75 0.85 6.40 -23.67
CA LEU A 75 1.10 4.97 -23.89
C LEU A 75 -0.18 4.13 -24.10
N ARG A 76 -1.34 4.77 -24.24
CA ARG A 76 -2.61 4.06 -24.46
C ARG A 76 -2.50 3.13 -25.69
N PRO A 77 -2.88 1.85 -25.60
CA PRO A 77 -2.69 0.90 -26.70
C PRO A 77 -3.41 1.26 -28.00
N SER A 78 -4.56 1.95 -27.91
CA SER A 78 -5.36 2.33 -29.09
C SER A 78 -4.74 3.44 -29.93
N GLU A 79 -3.99 4.37 -29.33
CA GLU A 79 -3.37 5.53 -29.97
C GLU A 79 -2.05 5.89 -29.26
N ALA A 80 -1.11 4.95 -29.24
CA ALA A 80 0.17 5.17 -28.57
C ALA A 80 1.01 6.23 -29.32
N VAL A 81 1.63 7.13 -28.56
CA VAL A 81 2.58 8.14 -29.06
C VAL A 81 3.91 8.02 -28.31
N PRO A 82 4.70 6.94 -28.54
CA PRO A 82 5.87 6.63 -27.71
C PRO A 82 6.94 7.73 -27.69
N SER A 83 7.02 8.54 -28.74
CA SER A 83 7.94 9.68 -28.82
C SER A 83 7.67 10.78 -27.78
N ALA A 84 6.45 10.86 -27.23
CA ALA A 84 6.09 11.80 -26.18
C ALA A 84 6.24 11.22 -24.76
N ALA A 85 6.52 9.91 -24.63
CA ALA A 85 6.60 9.23 -23.34
C ALA A 85 7.81 9.62 -22.46
N PRO A 86 9.00 9.97 -22.99
CA PRO A 86 10.18 10.25 -22.16
C PRO A 86 9.98 11.37 -21.13
N GLY A 87 9.21 12.41 -21.46
CA GLY A 87 8.92 13.52 -20.55
C GLY A 87 8.15 13.05 -19.29
N PRO A 88 6.93 12.51 -19.46
CA PRO A 88 6.15 11.96 -18.34
C PRO A 88 6.90 10.89 -17.52
N ILE A 89 7.67 10.01 -18.16
CA ILE A 89 8.46 8.97 -17.45
C ILE A 89 9.51 9.62 -16.54
N LYS A 90 10.23 10.63 -17.05
CA LYS A 90 11.26 11.35 -16.28
C LYS A 90 10.66 12.15 -15.12
N ASP A 91 9.55 12.85 -15.37
CA ASP A 91 8.84 13.63 -14.35
C ASP A 91 8.33 12.71 -13.23
N LEU A 92 7.79 11.55 -13.60
CA LEU A 92 7.33 10.53 -12.66
C LEU A 92 8.50 9.96 -11.84
N GLY A 93 9.62 9.60 -12.47
CA GLY A 93 10.81 9.11 -11.77
C GLY A 93 11.36 10.11 -10.76
N THR A 94 11.44 11.39 -11.14
CA THR A 94 11.87 12.47 -10.25
C THR A 94 10.92 12.60 -9.04
N SER A 95 9.62 12.59 -9.30
CA SER A 95 8.59 12.70 -8.26
C SER A 95 8.61 11.53 -7.29
N ILE A 96 8.89 10.31 -7.77
CA ILE A 96 9.02 9.09 -6.95
C ILE A 96 10.21 9.18 -6.00
N THR A 97 11.39 9.55 -6.52
CA THR A 97 12.59 9.71 -5.69
C THR A 97 12.40 10.81 -4.64
N SER A 98 11.80 11.94 -5.03
CA SER A 98 11.48 13.02 -4.10
C SER A 98 10.42 12.62 -3.07
N LEU A 99 9.39 11.84 -3.45
CA LEU A 99 8.37 11.34 -2.53
C LEU A 99 8.98 10.41 -1.48
N ALA A 100 9.81 9.45 -1.90
CA ALA A 100 10.51 8.56 -0.99
C ALA A 100 11.40 9.34 -0.02
N THR A 101 12.18 10.29 -0.54
CA THR A 101 13.03 11.17 0.29
C THR A 101 12.20 12.02 1.27
N CYS A 102 11.07 12.58 0.82
CA CYS A 102 10.18 13.35 1.67
C CYS A 102 9.57 12.49 2.79
N ALA A 103 9.19 11.24 2.48
CA ALA A 103 8.61 10.31 3.45
C ALA A 103 9.60 9.97 4.57
N THR A 104 10.89 9.78 4.26
CA THR A 104 11.89 9.49 5.30
C THR A 104 12.05 10.66 6.26
N LEU A 105 11.99 11.91 5.80
CA LEU A 105 12.15 13.09 6.67
C LEU A 105 11.10 13.21 7.80
N PHE A 106 9.97 12.48 7.74
CA PHE A 106 8.99 12.46 8.83
C PHE A 106 9.54 11.84 10.12
N PHE A 107 10.63 11.06 10.08
CA PHE A 107 11.24 10.47 11.29
C PHE A 107 11.58 11.52 12.36
N ILE A 108 11.89 12.76 11.94
CA ILE A 108 12.26 13.85 12.85
C ILE A 108 11.09 14.24 13.77
N TYR A 109 9.85 13.95 13.38
CA TYR A 109 8.62 14.32 14.11
C TYR A 109 7.98 13.17 14.88
N GLY A 110 8.52 11.95 14.77
CA GLY A 110 8.08 10.79 15.54
C GLY A 110 8.02 9.53 14.69
N THR A 111 8.24 8.39 15.35
CA THR A 111 8.37 7.08 14.68
C THR A 111 7.05 6.60 14.08
N THR A 112 5.92 6.84 14.75
CA THR A 112 4.59 6.42 14.27
C THR A 112 4.17 7.21 13.05
N LEU A 113 4.34 8.54 13.07
CA LEU A 113 4.06 9.38 11.90
C LEU A 113 4.96 9.02 10.71
N ALA A 114 6.24 8.78 10.96
CA ALA A 114 7.19 8.37 9.93
C ALA A 114 6.83 7.02 9.31
N SER A 115 6.41 6.06 10.14
CA SER A 115 5.89 4.77 9.67
C SER A 115 4.69 4.96 8.75
N ASP A 116 3.71 5.79 9.14
CA ASP A 116 2.53 6.07 8.31
C ASP A 116 2.92 6.74 6.98
N ALA A 117 3.77 7.77 7.01
CA ALA A 117 4.22 8.46 5.79
C ALA A 117 4.98 7.51 4.85
N THR A 118 5.84 6.66 5.40
CA THR A 118 6.63 5.65 4.68
C THR A 118 5.72 4.60 4.04
N LEU A 119 4.74 4.08 4.78
CA LEU A 119 3.78 3.10 4.26
C LEU A 119 2.94 3.68 3.13
N LEU A 120 2.42 4.90 3.30
CA LEU A 120 1.63 5.58 2.27
C LEU A 120 2.45 5.87 1.00
N ALA A 121 3.69 6.34 1.16
CA ALA A 121 4.59 6.54 0.02
C ALA A 121 4.92 5.22 -0.68
N LYS A 122 5.19 4.16 0.08
CA LYS A 122 5.46 2.82 -0.45
C LYS A 122 4.28 2.30 -1.26
N ASP A 123 3.05 2.39 -0.76
CA ASP A 123 1.84 1.97 -1.46
C ASP A 123 1.69 2.66 -2.83
N VAL A 124 1.96 3.97 -2.89
CA VAL A 124 1.92 4.74 -4.14
C VAL A 124 3.04 4.30 -5.10
N ILE A 125 4.26 4.14 -4.60
CA ILE A 125 5.42 3.75 -5.42
C ILE A 125 5.24 2.32 -5.96
N GLU A 126 4.68 1.41 -5.17
CA GLU A 126 4.35 0.04 -5.57
C GLU A 126 3.29 0.03 -6.68
N ALA A 127 2.25 0.85 -6.57
CA ALA A 127 1.24 0.98 -7.61
C ALA A 127 1.85 1.53 -8.92
N VAL A 128 2.74 2.52 -8.84
CA VAL A 128 3.46 3.06 -10.01
C VAL A 128 4.37 2.00 -10.63
N ARG A 129 5.10 1.25 -9.79
CA ARG A 129 5.92 0.11 -10.24
C ARG A 129 5.07 -0.88 -11.02
N SER A 130 3.93 -1.29 -10.45
CA SER A 130 2.98 -2.21 -11.08
C SER A 130 2.46 -1.69 -12.41
N LEU A 131 2.10 -0.40 -12.51
CA LEU A 131 1.71 0.24 -13.77
C LEU A 131 2.83 0.18 -14.82
N THR A 132 4.07 0.49 -14.42
CA THR A 132 5.20 0.46 -15.36
C THR A 132 5.54 -0.95 -15.83
N SER A 133 5.49 -1.95 -14.94
CA SER A 133 5.68 -3.35 -15.31
C SER A 133 4.64 -3.81 -16.33
N MET A 134 3.37 -3.44 -16.13
CA MET A 134 2.28 -3.79 -17.05
C MET A 134 2.53 -3.23 -18.47
N PHE A 135 3.03 -2.00 -18.61
CA PHE A 135 3.38 -1.46 -19.94
C PHE A 135 4.59 -2.18 -20.57
N VAL A 136 5.52 -2.69 -19.76
CA VAL A 136 6.73 -3.38 -20.22
C VAL A 136 6.47 -4.83 -20.59
N GLU A 137 5.63 -5.53 -19.83
CA GLU A 137 5.45 -6.98 -19.87
C GLU A 137 4.18 -7.36 -20.65
N ASP A 138 3.07 -6.66 -20.39
CA ASP A 138 1.74 -7.02 -20.92
C ASP A 138 1.29 -6.11 -22.08
N GLY A 139 2.18 -5.23 -22.56
CA GLY A 139 1.92 -4.34 -23.68
C GLY A 139 0.76 -3.36 -23.47
N GLY A 140 0.40 -3.06 -22.21
CA GLY A 140 -0.71 -2.16 -21.91
C GLY A 140 -2.04 -2.85 -21.57
N TYR A 141 -2.09 -4.18 -21.41
CA TYR A 141 -3.31 -4.86 -20.96
C TYR A 141 -3.69 -4.42 -19.54
N ASP A 142 -4.96 -4.05 -19.31
CA ASP A 142 -5.46 -3.49 -18.04
C ASP A 142 -4.81 -2.18 -17.57
N TYR A 143 -4.23 -1.39 -18.49
CA TYR A 143 -3.56 -0.14 -18.13
C TYR A 143 -4.45 0.86 -17.38
N LEU A 144 -5.75 0.89 -17.68
CA LEU A 144 -6.72 1.75 -16.99
C LEU A 144 -6.94 1.30 -15.55
N VAL A 145 -6.98 -0.01 -15.30
CA VAL A 145 -7.10 -0.57 -13.94
C VAL A 145 -5.88 -0.18 -13.12
N ARG A 146 -4.68 -0.41 -13.66
CA ARG A 146 -3.42 -0.03 -12.98
C ARG A 146 -3.31 1.47 -12.74
N THR A 147 -3.76 2.29 -13.71
CA THR A 147 -3.81 3.74 -13.55
C THR A 147 -4.77 4.15 -12.44
N ALA A 148 -5.96 3.56 -12.40
CA ALA A 148 -6.94 3.80 -11.35
C ALA A 148 -6.40 3.41 -9.97
N THR A 149 -5.70 2.27 -9.85
CA THR A 149 -5.03 1.87 -8.60
C THR A 149 -4.01 2.90 -8.13
N VAL A 150 -3.18 3.45 -9.02
CA VAL A 150 -2.24 4.53 -8.64
C VAL A 150 -3.00 5.74 -8.09
N HIS A 151 -4.05 6.17 -8.78
CA HIS A 151 -4.85 7.32 -8.34
C HIS A 151 -5.54 7.06 -6.99
N GLU A 152 -6.09 5.87 -6.78
CA GLU A 152 -6.70 5.47 -5.51
C GLU A 152 -5.68 5.51 -4.36
N LYS A 153 -4.48 4.94 -4.55
CA LYS A 153 -3.41 4.99 -3.53
C LYS A 153 -2.98 6.43 -3.23
N ILE A 154 -2.97 7.30 -4.23
CA ILE A 154 -2.67 8.73 -4.04
C ILE A 154 -3.76 9.43 -3.22
N GLU A 155 -5.04 9.23 -3.54
CA GLU A 155 -6.14 9.84 -2.77
C GLU A 155 -6.21 9.31 -1.34
N LYS A 156 -5.94 8.02 -1.16
CA LYS A 156 -5.76 7.41 0.16
C LYS A 156 -4.62 8.10 0.92
N ALA A 157 -3.45 8.25 0.30
CA ALA A 157 -2.30 8.91 0.93
C ALA A 157 -2.55 10.38 1.28
N ARG A 158 -3.34 11.11 0.47
CA ARG A 158 -3.73 12.50 0.76
C ARG A 158 -4.65 12.64 1.95
N SER A 159 -5.56 11.68 2.12
CA SER A 159 -6.60 11.73 3.17
C SER A 159 -6.17 11.08 4.48
N GLU A 160 -5.30 10.07 4.44
CA GLU A 160 -4.95 9.25 5.62
C GLU A 160 -3.66 9.64 6.34
N LEU A 161 -2.86 10.58 5.81
CA LEU A 161 -1.63 11.03 6.45
C LEU A 161 -1.95 11.81 7.76
N PRO A 162 -1.54 11.32 8.94
CA PRO A 162 -1.87 12.00 10.21
C PRO A 162 -1.18 13.36 10.33
N ALA A 163 -1.85 14.35 10.92
CA ALA A 163 -1.31 15.71 11.05
C ALA A 163 -0.07 15.83 11.95
N ASP A 164 0.07 14.93 12.93
CA ASP A 164 1.19 14.86 13.85
C ASP A 164 1.34 13.43 14.41
N ASN A 165 2.40 13.20 15.19
CA ASN A 165 2.69 11.90 15.77
C ASN A 165 1.67 11.46 16.82
N ILE A 166 1.03 12.38 17.54
CA ILE A 166 -0.03 12.05 18.51
C ILE A 166 -1.25 11.50 17.77
N SER A 167 -1.62 12.14 16.66
CA SER A 167 -2.70 11.72 15.78
C SER A 167 -2.41 10.36 15.14
N ALA A 168 -1.15 10.13 14.73
CA ALA A 168 -0.71 8.83 14.22
C ALA A 168 -0.84 7.72 15.29
N ILE A 169 -0.42 7.98 16.53
CA ILE A 169 -0.58 7.05 17.65
C ILE A 169 -2.06 6.75 17.92
N ARG A 170 -2.91 7.78 17.96
CA ARG A 170 -4.36 7.60 18.16
C ARG A 170 -5.01 6.77 17.04
N LYS A 171 -4.61 7.01 15.79
CA LYS A 171 -5.06 6.23 14.63
C LYS A 171 -4.71 4.76 14.80
N ARG A 172 -3.46 4.46 15.14
CA ARG A 172 -2.99 3.09 15.39
C ARG A 172 -3.71 2.44 16.56
N TRP A 173 -3.82 3.15 17.68
CA TRP A 173 -4.56 2.67 18.85
C TRP A 173 -6.01 2.30 18.52
N LYS A 174 -6.69 3.14 17.71
CA LYS A 174 -8.06 2.85 17.27
C LYS A 174 -8.13 1.58 16.41
N ALA A 175 -7.17 1.38 15.51
CA ALA A 175 -7.10 0.17 14.69
C ALA A 175 -6.86 -1.07 15.56
N ASP A 176 -5.91 -1.01 16.48
CA ASP A 176 -5.59 -2.12 17.40
C ASP A 176 -6.79 -2.45 18.30
N ASN A 177 -7.50 -1.43 18.81
CA ASN A 177 -8.71 -1.62 19.62
C ASN A 177 -9.86 -2.24 18.81
N GLY A 178 -10.06 -1.82 17.55
CA GLY A 178 -11.07 -2.43 16.69
C GLY A 178 -10.79 -3.91 16.42
N MET A 179 -9.54 -4.29 16.19
CA MET A 179 -9.17 -5.70 16.04
C MET A 179 -9.46 -6.52 17.30
N LEU A 180 -9.21 -5.95 18.48
CA LEU A 180 -9.53 -6.62 19.75
C LEU A 180 -11.04 -6.76 19.97
N GLU A 181 -11.83 -5.74 19.59
CA GLU A 181 -13.29 -5.80 19.63
C GLU A 181 -13.84 -6.88 18.69
N ASP A 182 -13.34 -6.95 17.46
CA ASP A 182 -13.73 -7.97 16.49
C ASP A 182 -13.37 -9.38 16.98
N SER A 183 -12.15 -9.59 17.51
CA SER A 183 -11.75 -10.89 18.08
C SER A 183 -12.52 -11.26 19.34
N LEU A 184 -12.87 -10.29 20.19
CA LEU A 184 -13.70 -10.54 21.37
C LEU A 184 -15.11 -10.95 20.97
N GLN A 185 -15.68 -10.30 19.95
CA GLN A 185 -17.00 -10.65 19.41
C GLN A 185 -16.99 -12.07 18.83
N GLU A 186 -15.97 -12.41 18.03
CA GLU A 186 -15.82 -13.77 17.47
C GLU A 186 -15.77 -14.84 18.58
N VAL A 187 -15.02 -14.59 19.66
CA VAL A 187 -14.97 -15.51 20.81
C VAL A 187 -16.32 -15.57 21.55
N SER A 188 -17.02 -14.45 21.68
CA SER A 188 -18.36 -14.40 22.29
C SER A 188 -19.35 -15.24 21.49
N ASP A 189 -19.39 -15.06 20.17
CA ASP A 189 -20.28 -15.77 19.25
C ASP A 189 -20.01 -17.29 19.33
N MET A 190 -18.75 -17.71 19.39
CA MET A 190 -18.38 -19.12 19.57
C MET A 190 -18.84 -19.73 20.90
N VAL A 191 -18.91 -18.92 21.98
CA VAL A 191 -19.39 -19.39 23.29
C VAL A 191 -20.91 -19.50 23.29
N GLU A 192 -21.60 -18.53 22.68
CA GLU A 192 -23.06 -18.54 22.56
C GLU A 192 -23.55 -19.70 21.68
N ASP A 193 -22.93 -19.91 20.51
CA ASP A 193 -23.24 -21.04 19.61
C ASP A 193 -23.02 -22.42 20.26
N ASN A 194 -22.16 -22.51 21.27
CA ASN A 194 -21.89 -23.75 21.98
C ASN A 194 -22.93 -24.05 23.08
N ASP A 195 -23.58 -23.03 23.65
CA ASP A 195 -24.65 -23.19 24.65
C ASP A 195 -26.02 -23.52 23.98
N GLU A 196 -26.19 -23.27 22.68
CA GLU A 196 -27.44 -23.59 21.92
C GLU A 196 -27.47 -25.02 21.32
N GLY A 197 -26.46 -25.85 21.60
CA GLY A 197 -26.27 -27.18 21.00
C GLY A 197 -26.95 -28.38 21.67
N GLU A 198 -27.92 -28.18 22.57
CA GLU A 198 -28.77 -29.24 23.17
C GLU A 198 -30.20 -29.23 22.61
N HIS A 199 -30.36 -29.24 21.29
CA HIS A 199 -31.63 -29.64 20.67
C HIS A 199 -31.42 -30.82 19.71
N ASP A 200 -31.60 -32.00 20.31
CA ASP A 200 -32.08 -33.26 19.77
C ASP A 200 -32.66 -33.18 18.34
N LEU A 201 -31.86 -33.60 17.34
CA LEU A 201 -32.36 -34.08 16.05
C LEU A 201 -31.57 -35.32 15.63
N ASP A 202 -32.12 -36.47 16.04
CA ASP A 202 -32.12 -37.73 15.30
C ASP A 202 -32.16 -37.44 13.79
N THR A 203 -31.01 -37.50 13.11
CA THR A 203 -30.95 -37.66 11.67
C THR A 203 -29.85 -38.66 11.35
N ASP A 204 -30.31 -39.85 11.02
CA ASP A 204 -29.53 -40.98 10.55
C ASP A 204 -28.51 -40.59 9.47
N ASN A 205 -27.26 -41.02 9.70
CA ASN A 205 -26.45 -41.77 8.76
C ASN A 205 -26.27 -41.13 7.36
N LEU A 206 -25.24 -40.29 7.17
CA LEU A 206 -24.51 -40.05 5.92
C LEU A 206 -23.50 -38.88 6.11
N ASP A 207 -22.32 -39.08 6.72
CA ASP A 207 -21.18 -38.16 6.48
C ASP A 207 -19.78 -38.63 6.92
N ASP A 208 -19.50 -39.94 6.93
CA ASP A 208 -18.18 -40.49 7.32
C ASP A 208 -17.04 -40.27 6.29
N GLU A 209 -17.24 -39.46 5.23
CA GLU A 209 -16.26 -39.30 4.14
C GLU A 209 -15.57 -37.92 4.09
N TRP A 210 -16.06 -36.92 4.84
CA TRP A 210 -15.43 -35.59 4.90
C TRP A 210 -14.43 -35.41 6.05
N ASP A 211 -14.40 -36.36 7.00
CA ASP A 211 -13.54 -36.31 8.18
C ASP A 211 -12.05 -36.62 7.86
N GLU A 212 -11.77 -37.16 6.67
CA GLU A 212 -10.40 -37.50 6.22
C GLU A 212 -9.62 -36.28 5.65
N LEU A 213 -10.30 -35.16 5.37
CA LEU A 213 -9.65 -33.96 4.81
C LEU A 213 -9.32 -32.87 5.84
N GLY A 214 -9.62 -33.08 7.13
CA GLY A 214 -9.24 -32.14 8.20
C GLY A 214 -9.92 -30.76 8.12
N PHE A 215 -10.99 -30.62 7.33
CA PHE A 215 -11.81 -29.41 7.21
C PHE A 215 -13.16 -29.51 7.93
N GLY A 216 -13.47 -30.66 8.52
CA GLY A 216 -14.75 -30.97 9.17
C GLY A 216 -14.67 -31.06 10.68
N SER A 217 -14.24 -30.01 11.39
CA SER A 217 -14.74 -29.77 12.75
C SER A 217 -14.42 -28.35 13.18
N ALA A 218 -15.45 -27.52 13.25
CA ALA A 218 -15.56 -26.57 14.35
C ALA A 218 -15.58 -27.40 15.63
N LYS A 219 -14.39 -27.75 16.13
CA LYS A 219 -14.25 -28.53 17.35
C LYS A 219 -14.83 -27.70 18.48
N LYS A 220 -16.02 -28.07 18.96
CA LYS A 220 -16.65 -27.49 20.15
C LYS A 220 -15.61 -27.39 21.27
N LEU A 221 -15.53 -26.21 21.89
CA LEU A 221 -14.62 -25.96 23.00
C LEU A 221 -14.92 -26.97 24.12
N SER A 222 -13.88 -27.57 24.69
CA SER A 222 -14.08 -28.49 25.82
C SER A 222 -14.64 -27.75 27.03
N GLU A 223 -15.32 -28.47 27.93
CA GLU A 223 -15.91 -27.92 29.14
C GLU A 223 -14.90 -27.14 30.00
N VAL A 224 -13.64 -27.61 30.03
CA VAL A 224 -12.51 -26.95 30.70
C VAL A 224 -12.06 -25.67 29.99
N GLU A 225 -12.21 -25.58 28.68
CA GLU A 225 -11.90 -24.38 27.89
C GLU A 225 -13.00 -23.33 28.01
N LEU A 226 -14.27 -23.73 28.08
CA LEU A 226 -15.41 -22.84 28.35
C LEU A 226 -15.32 -22.19 29.72
N GLU A 227 -14.96 -22.94 30.77
CA GLU A 227 -14.77 -22.40 32.12
C GLU A 227 -13.63 -21.36 32.19
N ARG A 228 -12.63 -21.44 31.30
CA ARG A 228 -11.54 -20.47 31.22
C ARG A 228 -11.92 -19.19 30.51
N ILE A 229 -12.82 -19.26 29.53
CA ILE A 229 -13.27 -18.11 28.74
C ILE A 229 -14.38 -17.34 29.48
N LYS A 230 -15.23 -18.04 30.25
CA LYS A 230 -16.33 -17.44 31.05
C LYS A 230 -15.87 -16.70 32.33
N LYS A 231 -14.57 -16.66 32.64
CA LYS A 231 -14.02 -16.12 33.89
C LYS A 231 -13.17 -14.87 33.67
#